data_AF-A0A930DPW9-F1
#
_entry.id   AF-A0A930DPW9-F1
#
_cell.length_a   1.000
_cell.length_b   1.000
_cell.length_c   1.000
_cell.angle_alpha   90.00
_cell.angle_beta   90.00
_cell.angle_gamma   90.00
#
_symmetry.space_group_name_H-M   'P 1'
#
loop_
_entity.id
_entity.type
_entity.pdbx_description
1 polymer ?
#
loop_
_entity_poly.entity_id
_entity_poly.type
_entity_poly.pdbx_seq_one_letter_code
_entity_poly.pdbx_strand_id
1 'polypeptide(L)'
;MCMNPKLMILDEPTRGIDIGAKEEIEKLIQGLSKEGISVLMISSELSELARNCHRVVVLRDGKVRGEMEGEEISEDAIMAMIAEDGKEGGSENAEN
;
A
#
# COMPACT_ATOMS: atom_id res chain seq x y z
N MET A 1 -11.67 -13.34 14.50
CA MET A 1 -11.73 -13.76 13.09
C MET A 1 -11.63 -15.28 12.97
N CYS A 2 -12.54 -15.95 12.26
CA CYS A 2 -12.72 -17.41 12.34
C CYS A 2 -11.60 -18.28 11.71
N MET A 3 -10.60 -17.70 11.04
CA MET A 3 -9.56 -18.45 10.31
C MET A 3 -8.11 -18.14 10.70
N ASN A 4 -7.90 -17.19 11.63
CA ASN A 4 -6.56 -16.73 12.07
C ASN A 4 -5.51 -16.64 10.94
N PRO A 5 -5.80 -15.89 9.86
CA PRO A 5 -4.95 -15.88 8.68
C PRO A 5 -3.58 -15.26 8.98
N LYS A 6 -2.55 -15.71 8.28
CA LYS A 6 -1.22 -15.07 8.31
C LYS A 6 -1.14 -13.85 7.39
N LEU A 7 -1.97 -13.82 6.34
CA LEU A 7 -2.03 -12.77 5.33
C LEU A 7 -3.50 -12.47 4.99
N MET A 8 -3.83 -11.19 4.94
CA MET A 8 -5.11 -10.66 4.49
C MET A 8 -4.88 -9.76 3.27
N ILE A 9 -5.61 -10.01 2.18
CA ILE A 9 -5.56 -9.19 0.96
C ILE A 9 -6.88 -8.44 0.87
N LEU A 10 -6.80 -7.12 0.79
CA LEU A 10 -7.94 -6.22 0.76
C LEU A 10 -7.91 -5.45 -0.55
N ASP A 11 -8.91 -5.67 -1.40
CA ASP A 11 -9.05 -5.00 -2.69
C ASP A 11 -10.12 -3.91 -2.58
N GLU A 12 -9.69 -2.65 -2.60
CA GLU A 12 -10.54 -1.46 -2.47
C GLU A 12 -11.47 -1.52 -1.24
N PRO A 13 -10.94 -1.73 0.00
CA PRO A 13 -11.73 -2.10 1.19
C PRO A 13 -12.74 -1.04 1.65
N THR A 14 -12.60 0.18 1.18
CA THR A 14 -13.31 1.40 1.60
C THR A 14 -14.12 2.02 0.46
N ARG A 15 -14.07 1.43 -0.75
CA ARG A 15 -14.72 2.01 -1.93
C ARG A 15 -16.23 2.02 -1.77
N GLY A 16 -16.82 3.22 -1.90
CA GLY A 16 -18.27 3.42 -1.78
C GLY A 16 -18.76 3.50 -0.33
N ILE A 17 -17.84 3.56 0.64
CA ILE A 17 -18.13 3.86 2.04
C ILE A 17 -18.05 5.37 2.25
N ASP A 18 -18.86 5.91 3.17
CA ASP A 18 -18.76 7.31 3.56
C ASP A 18 -17.43 7.60 4.29
N ILE A 19 -16.99 8.86 4.24
CA ILE A 19 -15.71 9.28 4.82
C ILE A 19 -15.65 8.99 6.34
N GLY A 20 -16.77 9.03 7.05
CA GLY A 20 -16.82 8.78 8.49
C GLY A 20 -16.57 7.31 8.84
N ALA A 21 -17.28 6.39 8.18
CA ALA A 21 -17.15 4.96 8.40
C ALA A 21 -15.83 4.38 7.85
N LYS A 22 -15.22 5.04 6.85
CA LYS A 22 -13.91 4.68 6.31
C LYS A 22 -12.82 4.63 7.37
N GLU A 23 -12.75 5.61 8.26
CA GLU A 23 -11.76 5.62 9.34
C GLU A 23 -11.92 4.43 10.30
N GLU A 24 -13.13 3.93 10.50
CA GLU A 24 -13.38 2.76 11.36
C GLU A 24 -12.82 1.49 10.71
N ILE A 25 -13.00 1.34 9.41
CA ILE A 25 -12.42 0.24 8.62
C ILE A 25 -10.89 0.31 8.67
N GLU A 26 -10.30 1.49 8.44
CA GLU A 26 -8.86 1.69 8.52
C GLU A 26 -8.31 1.31 9.91
N LYS A 27 -8.97 1.73 11.00
CA LYS A 27 -8.59 1.37 12.38
C LYS A 27 -8.67 -0.14 12.63
N LEU A 28 -9.69 -0.82 12.10
CA LEU A 28 -9.80 -2.28 12.20
C LEU A 28 -8.63 -2.97 11.51
N ILE A 29 -8.31 -2.55 10.28
CA ILE A 29 -7.19 -3.10 9.50
C ILE A 29 -5.86 -2.92 10.23
N GLN A 30 -5.61 -1.73 10.78
CA GLN A 30 -4.43 -1.47 11.59
C GLN A 30 -4.38 -2.33 12.86
N GLY A 31 -5.53 -2.55 13.52
CA GLY A 31 -5.63 -3.43 14.68
C GLY A 31 -5.18 -4.86 14.35
N LEU A 32 -5.65 -5.39 13.23
CA LEU A 32 -5.27 -6.73 12.76
C LEU A 32 -3.78 -6.82 12.42
N SER A 33 -3.22 -5.77 11.81
CA SER A 33 -1.79 -5.70 11.56
C SER A 33 -0.97 -5.74 12.86
N LYS A 34 -1.41 -5.01 13.89
CA LYS A 34 -0.78 -5.02 15.22
C LYS A 34 -0.89 -6.36 15.94
N GLU A 35 -1.90 -7.17 15.63
CA GLU A 35 -2.04 -8.55 16.11
C GLU A 35 -1.11 -9.55 15.39
N GLY A 36 -0.28 -9.09 14.45
CA GLY A 36 0.70 -9.91 13.73
C GLY A 36 0.18 -10.51 12.42
N ILE A 37 -0.98 -10.08 11.95
CA ILE A 37 -1.51 -10.46 10.64
C ILE A 37 -0.86 -9.58 9.57
N SER A 38 -0.27 -10.17 8.53
CA SER A 38 0.20 -9.37 7.38
C SER A 38 -0.99 -8.86 6.59
N VAL A 39 -0.97 -7.59 6.19
CA VAL A 39 -2.04 -6.99 5.38
C VAL A 39 -1.45 -6.46 4.07
N LEU A 40 -2.00 -6.91 2.96
CA LEU A 40 -1.80 -6.33 1.64
C LEU A 40 -3.07 -5.56 1.26
N MET A 41 -2.94 -4.24 1.15
CA MET A 41 -4.04 -3.37 0.76
C MET A 41 -3.82 -2.86 -0.67
N ILE A 42 -4.85 -2.98 -1.50
CA ILE A 42 -4.91 -2.45 -2.86
C ILE A 42 -5.95 -1.33 -2.80
N SER A 43 -5.56 -0.12 -3.17
CA SER A 43 -6.43 1.05 -3.15
C SER A 43 -6.00 2.03 -4.23
N SER A 44 -6.98 2.71 -4.81
CA SER A 44 -6.76 3.86 -5.69
C SER A 44 -6.79 5.20 -4.95
N GLU A 45 -7.10 5.18 -3.65
CA GLU A 45 -7.14 6.37 -2.79
C GLU A 45 -5.78 6.59 -2.09
N LEU A 46 -4.99 7.53 -2.62
CA LEU A 46 -3.62 7.80 -2.14
C LEU A 46 -3.54 8.12 -0.64
N SER A 47 -4.54 8.87 -0.13
CA SER A 47 -4.61 9.24 1.28
C SER A 47 -4.73 8.04 2.22
N GLU A 48 -5.34 6.94 1.76
CA GLU A 48 -5.41 5.69 2.54
C GLU A 48 -4.06 5.01 2.62
N LEU A 49 -3.38 4.91 1.47
CA LEU A 49 -2.06 4.30 1.37
C LEU A 49 -1.06 5.07 2.23
N ALA A 50 -1.07 6.40 2.15
CA ALA A 50 -0.19 7.26 2.94
C ALA A 50 -0.43 7.16 4.45
N ARG A 51 -1.67 6.96 4.89
CA ARG A 51 -1.99 6.83 6.32
C ARG A 51 -1.75 5.45 6.91
N ASN A 52 -1.93 4.39 6.11
CA ASN A 52 -2.08 3.02 6.64
C ASN A 52 -0.94 2.07 6.26
N CYS A 53 -0.16 2.38 5.23
CA CYS A 53 0.87 1.48 4.73
C CYS A 53 2.24 1.81 5.31
N HIS A 54 3.00 0.77 5.67
CA HIS A 54 4.42 0.89 6.02
C HIS A 54 5.35 0.80 4.81
N ARG A 55 4.82 0.22 3.72
CA ARG A 55 5.46 0.04 2.41
C ARG A 55 4.40 0.16 1.33
N VAL A 56 4.70 0.88 0.27
CA VAL A 56 3.82 1.02 -0.92
C VAL A 56 4.60 0.59 -2.14
N VAL A 57 3.97 -0.20 -3.01
CA VAL A 57 4.52 -0.62 -4.30
C VAL A 57 3.62 -0.06 -5.39
N VAL A 58 4.19 0.72 -6.31
CA VAL A 58 3.44 1.29 -7.43
C VAL A 58 3.56 0.36 -8.63
N LEU A 59 2.41 -0.12 -9.10
CA LEU A 59 2.29 -0.93 -10.31
C LEU A 59 1.70 -0.08 -11.45
N ARG A 60 2.35 -0.06 -12.61
CA ARG A 60 1.86 0.59 -13.83
C ARG A 60 2.18 -0.28 -15.04
N ASP A 61 1.21 -0.46 -15.94
CA ASP A 61 1.33 -1.29 -17.15
C ASP A 61 1.86 -2.71 -16.87
N GLY A 62 1.40 -3.31 -15.75
CA GLY A 62 1.81 -4.64 -15.32
C GLY A 62 3.25 -4.75 -14.79
N LYS A 63 3.95 -3.62 -14.61
CA LYS A 63 5.32 -3.57 -14.08
C LYS A 63 5.37 -2.78 -12.78
N VAL A 64 6.23 -3.23 -11.87
CA VAL A 64 6.59 -2.44 -10.67
C VAL A 64 7.41 -1.24 -11.14
N ARG A 65 6.94 -0.04 -10.83
CA ARG A 65 7.67 1.21 -11.11
C ARG A 65 8.62 1.58 -9.99
N GLY A 66 8.25 1.28 -8.76
CA GLY A 66 9.06 1.54 -7.59
C GLY A 66 8.33 1.13 -6.32
N GLU A 67 9.03 1.28 -5.21
CA GLU A 67 8.51 1.09 -3.88
C GLU A 67 8.99 2.21 -2.96
N MET A 68 8.25 2.43 -1.88
CA MET A 68 8.50 3.46 -0.88
C MET A 68 8.22 2.88 0.50
N GLU A 69 8.97 3.30 1.51
CA GLU A 69 8.82 2.82 2.87
C GLU A 69 8.85 3.95 3.90
N GLY A 70 8.16 3.73 5.03
CA GLY A 70 8.20 4.63 6.18
C GLY A 70 7.82 6.08 5.83
N GLU A 71 8.71 7.01 6.17
CA GLU A 71 8.46 8.45 6.02
C GLU A 71 8.46 8.94 4.56
N GLU A 72 8.92 8.12 3.62
CA GLU A 72 8.87 8.46 2.19
C GLU A 72 7.44 8.43 1.66
N ILE A 73 6.54 7.71 2.34
CA ILE A 73 5.16 7.51 1.92
C ILE A 73 4.34 8.78 2.14
N SER A 74 4.05 9.46 1.03
CA SER A 74 3.14 10.60 0.97
C SER A 74 2.30 10.54 -0.30
N GLU A 75 1.13 11.19 -0.30
CA GLU A 75 0.26 11.26 -1.47
C GLU A 75 1.01 11.83 -2.69
N ASP A 76 1.78 12.90 -2.48
CA ASP A 76 2.58 13.55 -3.52
C ASP A 76 3.65 12.61 -4.09
N ALA A 77 4.37 11.88 -3.23
CA ALA A 77 5.41 10.96 -3.67
C ALA A 77 4.83 9.75 -4.42
N ILE A 78 3.70 9.20 -3.97
CA ILE A 78 3.01 8.12 -4.69
C ILE A 78 2.52 8.63 -6.06
N MET A 79 1.92 9.82 -6.10
CA MET A 79 1.44 10.42 -7.34
C MET A 79 2.60 10.70 -8.32
N ALA A 80 3.72 11.21 -7.83
CA ALA A 80 4.94 11.40 -8.62
C ALA A 80 5.43 10.07 -9.22
N MET A 81 5.52 9.01 -8.41
CA MET A 81 5.95 7.69 -8.87
C MET A 81 5.00 7.07 -9.91
N ILE A 82 3.69 7.32 -9.80
CA ILE A 82 2.70 6.93 -10.82
C ILE A 82 2.96 7.68 -12.14
N ALA A 83 3.22 8.98 -12.06
CA ALA A 83 3.34 9.87 -13.21
C ALA A 83 4.68 9.73 -13.97
N GLU A 84 5.79 9.48 -13.27
CA GLU A 84 7.11 9.38 -13.87
C GLU A 84 7.18 8.29 -14.96
N ASP A 85 7.78 8.62 -16.10
CA ASP A 85 8.11 7.66 -17.16
C ASP A 85 9.48 7.05 -16.90
N GLY A 86 9.56 6.22 -15.86
CA GLY A 86 10.50 5.11 -15.70
C GLY A 86 11.98 5.43 -15.86
N LYS A 87 12.67 5.71 -14.73
CA LYS A 87 14.03 5.18 -14.59
C LYS A 87 13.92 3.71 -14.20
N GLU A 88 14.30 2.83 -15.13
CA GLU A 88 14.51 1.43 -14.82
C GLU A 88 15.58 1.32 -13.72
N GLY A 89 15.13 1.07 -12.48
CA GLY A 89 15.99 0.67 -11.38
C GLY A 89 16.48 -0.76 -11.63
N GLY A 90 17.50 -0.88 -12.48
CA GLY A 90 18.30 -2.09 -12.59
C GLY A 90 19.02 -2.31 -11.26
N SER A 91 18.53 -3.25 -10.46
CA SER A 91 19.42 -3.99 -9.56
C SER A 91 20.22 -4.96 -10.43
N GLU A 92 21.23 -4.44 -11.13
CA GLU A 92 22.42 -5.23 -11.44
C GLU A 92 23.16 -5.41 -10.12
N ASN A 93 22.88 -6.50 -9.42
CA ASN A 93 23.89 -7.10 -8.55
C ASN A 93 25.04 -7.54 -9.46
N ALA A 94 25.99 -6.64 -9.68
CA ALA A 94 27.32 -7.00 -10.14
C ALA A 94 28.00 -7.78 -9.02
N GLU A 95 28.29 -9.05 -9.31
CA GLU A 95 29.31 -9.84 -8.63
C GLU A 95 30.58 -9.00 -8.48
N ASN A 96 31.05 -8.82 -7.25
CA ASN A 96 32.46 -8.96 -6.87
C ASN A 96 32.64 -9.06 -5.36
#